data_AF-A0A257MWB1-F1
#
_entry.id   AF-A0A257MWB1-F1
#
_cell.length_a   1.000
_cell.length_b   1.000
_cell.length_c   1.000
_cell.angle_alpha   90.00
_cell.angle_beta   90.00
_cell.angle_gamma   90.00
#
_symmetry.space_group_name_H-M   'P 1'
#
loop_
_entity.id
_entity.type
_entity.pdbx_description
1 polymer ?
#
loop_
_entity_poly.entity_id
_entity_poly.type
_entity_poly.pdbx_seq_one_letter_code
_entity_poly.pdbx_strand_id
1 'polypeptide(L)'
;REVLLHANGKPLILARTIMPAATIKVANRSLSKLGSRPLGEVIFSYPQLERIAMDVTLINPNEWTPRALDVAHIKQPIWGRRTVYAIKHRQMLVSEFFLPEIL
;
A
#
# COMPACT_ATOMS: atom_id res chain seq x y z
N ARG A 1 8.03 -1.28 -2.85
CA ARG A 1 7.16 -1.34 -4.04
C ARG A 1 6.16 -0.21 -3.94
N GLU A 2 5.92 0.51 -5.03
CA GLU A 2 4.92 1.57 -5.12
C GLU A 2 3.98 1.23 -6.27
N VAL A 3 2.67 1.43 -6.10
CA VAL A 3 1.64 1.10 -7.09
C VAL A 3 0.53 2.16 -7.08
N LEU A 4 -0.10 2.34 -8.24
CA LEU A 4 -1.32 3.13 -8.39
C LEU A 4 -2.45 2.18 -8.78
N LEU A 5 -3.42 2.00 -7.88
CA LEU A 5 -4.58 1.14 -8.12
C LEU A 5 -5.65 1.91 -8.85
N HIS A 6 -6.17 1.31 -9.91
CA HIS A 6 -7.20 1.90 -10.75
C HIS A 6 -8.49 1.09 -10.71
N ALA A 7 -9.62 1.78 -10.79
CA ALA A 7 -10.90 1.16 -11.16
C ALA A 7 -11.47 1.92 -12.36
N ASN A 8 -11.91 1.20 -13.39
CA ASN A 8 -12.41 1.79 -14.64
C ASN A 8 -11.46 2.85 -15.24
N GLY A 9 -10.15 2.60 -15.18
CA GLY A 9 -9.11 3.53 -15.67
C GLY A 9 -8.87 4.76 -14.79
N LYS A 10 -9.60 4.94 -13.69
CA LYS A 10 -9.40 6.05 -12.75
C LYS A 10 -8.47 5.64 -11.60
N PRO A 11 -7.44 6.42 -11.26
CA PRO A 11 -6.59 6.13 -10.12
C PRO A 11 -7.35 6.43 -8.81
N LEU A 12 -7.41 5.44 -7.92
CA LEU A 12 -8.15 5.53 -6.66
C LEU A 12 -7.25 5.46 -5.43
N ILE A 13 -6.17 4.68 -5.50
CA ILE A 13 -5.28 4.48 -4.35
C ILE A 13 -3.83 4.53 -4.82
N LEU A 14 -3.05 5.43 -4.26
CA LEU A 14 -1.59 5.36 -4.29
C LEU A 14 -1.15 4.51 -3.10
N ALA A 15 -0.39 3.44 -3.33
CA ALA A 15 0.05 2.55 -2.26
C ALA A 15 1.55 2.30 -2.31
N ARG A 16 2.16 2.22 -1.13
CA ARG A 16 3.56 1.85 -0.93
C ARG A 16 3.67 0.70 0.04
N THR A 17 4.46 -0.29 -0.33
CA THR A 17 4.76 -1.45 0.50
C THR A 17 6.25 -1.53 0.76
N ILE A 18 6.61 -1.67 2.03
CA ILE A 18 7.97 -1.94 2.48
C ILE A 18 7.98 -3.33 3.11
N MET A 19 8.72 -4.25 2.50
CA MET A 19 8.91 -5.62 2.99
C MET A 19 10.39 -5.86 3.23
N PRO A 20 10.81 -6.19 4.47
CA PRO A 20 12.14 -6.70 4.72
C PRO A 20 12.43 -7.95 3.89
N ALA A 21 13.67 -8.12 3.42
CA ALA A 21 14.05 -9.27 2.60
C ALA A 21 13.77 -10.61 3.29
N ALA A 22 13.91 -10.67 4.62
CA ALA A 22 13.56 -11.85 5.41
C ALA A 22 12.05 -12.18 5.35
N THR A 23 11.18 -11.17 5.35
CA THR A 23 9.73 -11.33 5.19
C THR A 23 9.39 -11.90 3.81
N ILE A 24 10.06 -11.43 2.76
CA ILE A 24 9.86 -11.93 1.39
C ILE A 24 10.20 -13.43 1.29
N LYS A 25 11.30 -13.87 1.93
CA LYS A 25 11.71 -15.29 1.93
C LYS A 25 10.67 -16.18 2.62
N VAL A 26 10.16 -15.76 3.79
CA VAL A 26 9.20 -16.54 4.59
C VAL A 26 7.83 -16.60 3.94
N ALA A 27 7.42 -15.50 3.30
CA ALA A 27 6.11 -15.39 2.70
C ALA A 27 6.04 -16.01 1.29
N ASN A 28 7.03 -16.85 0.92
CA ASN A 28 7.08 -17.67 -0.30
C ASN A 28 7.11 -16.88 -1.63
N ARG A 29 7.25 -17.62 -2.74
CA ARG A 29 7.34 -17.06 -4.11
C ARG A 29 6.20 -16.11 -4.46
N SER A 30 5.00 -16.28 -3.90
CA SER A 30 3.81 -15.48 -4.21
C SER A 30 4.01 -13.98 -3.94
N LEU A 31 4.65 -13.61 -2.83
CA LEU A 31 4.95 -12.20 -2.51
C LEU A 31 6.14 -11.65 -3.30
N SER A 32 7.10 -12.51 -3.68
CA SER A 32 8.19 -12.12 -4.59
C SER A 32 7.73 -11.90 -6.03
N LYS A 33 6.62 -12.53 -6.44
CA LYS A 33 6.03 -12.46 -7.79
C LYS A 33 4.77 -11.60 -7.86
N LEU A 34 4.70 -10.57 -7.01
CA LEU A 34 3.55 -9.68 -6.97
C LEU A 34 3.22 -9.03 -8.32
N GLY A 35 4.20 -8.80 -9.21
CA GLY A 35 3.94 -8.33 -10.59
C GLY A 35 2.92 -7.19 -10.65
N SER A 36 1.80 -7.43 -11.34
CA SER A 36 0.61 -6.56 -11.38
C SER A 36 -0.48 -6.93 -10.35
N ARG A 37 -0.35 -8.02 -9.60
CA ARG A 37 -1.32 -8.44 -8.59
C ARG A 37 -1.35 -7.45 -7.41
N PRO A 38 -2.55 -7.08 -6.93
CA PRO A 38 -2.71 -6.30 -5.72
C PRO A 38 -2.09 -7.03 -4.52
N LEU A 39 -1.39 -6.29 -3.67
CA LEU A 39 -0.81 -6.87 -2.46
C LEU A 39 -1.90 -7.46 -1.55
N GLY A 40 -3.03 -6.76 -1.41
CA GLY A 40 -4.17 -7.18 -0.59
C GLY A 40 -4.63 -8.60 -0.92
N GLU A 41 -4.82 -8.89 -2.19
CA GLU A 41 -5.22 -10.23 -2.66
C GLU A 41 -4.23 -11.32 -2.22
N VAL A 42 -2.93 -11.03 -2.30
CA VAL A 42 -1.90 -11.99 -1.91
C VAL A 42 -1.85 -12.15 -0.39
N ILE A 43 -1.84 -11.07 0.38
CA ILE A 43 -1.69 -11.16 1.84
C ILE A 43 -2.91 -11.75 2.53
N PHE A 44 -4.12 -11.48 2.04
CA PHE A 44 -5.35 -12.03 2.61
C PHE A 44 -5.50 -13.54 2.38
N SER A 45 -4.70 -14.12 1.47
CA SER A 45 -4.64 -15.58 1.31
C SER A 45 -3.81 -16.29 2.40
N TYR A 46 -3.05 -15.55 3.22
CA TYR A 46 -2.28 -16.15 4.32
C TYR A 46 -3.12 -16.22 5.59
N PRO A 47 -3.44 -17.43 6.10
CA PRO A 47 -4.28 -17.59 7.29
C PRO A 47 -3.61 -17.07 8.58
N GLN A 48 -2.29 -16.89 8.56
CA GLN A 48 -1.47 -16.38 9.67
C GLN A 48 -1.17 -14.88 9.52
N LEU A 49 -1.93 -14.17 8.68
CA LEU A 49 -1.80 -12.73 8.54
C LEU A 49 -2.36 -12.05 9.79
N GLU A 50 -1.52 -11.27 10.45
CA GLU A 50 -1.90 -10.45 11.59
C GLU A 50 -1.78 -8.98 11.24
N ARG A 51 -2.76 -8.18 11.68
CA ARG A 51 -2.67 -6.72 11.68
C ARG A 51 -2.15 -6.27 13.03
N ILE A 52 -0.92 -5.77 13.06
CA ILE A 52 -0.22 -5.40 14.29
C ILE A 52 -0.56 -3.97 14.73
N ALA A 53 -0.57 -3.04 13.78
CA ALA A 53 -0.86 -1.63 14.06
C ALA A 53 -1.49 -0.97 12.83
N MET A 54 -2.31 0.04 13.07
CA MET A 54 -2.88 0.89 12.02
C MET A 54 -2.91 2.34 12.50
N ASP A 55 -2.38 3.22 11.66
CA ASP A 55 -2.43 4.66 11.83
C ASP A 55 -3.18 5.28 10.64
N VAL A 56 -3.88 6.37 10.89
CA VAL A 56 -4.57 7.17 9.87
C VAL A 56 -4.09 8.61 9.97
N THR A 57 -3.92 9.27 8.83
CA THR A 57 -3.50 10.67 8.76
C THR A 57 -4.13 11.37 7.57
N LEU A 58 -4.20 12.69 7.61
CA LEU A 58 -4.56 13.53 6.48
C LEU A 58 -3.29 14.24 6.02
N ILE A 59 -2.92 14.10 4.74
CA ILE A 59 -1.66 14.62 4.19
C ILE A 59 -1.97 15.72 3.18
N ASN A 60 -1.34 16.87 3.34
CA ASN A 60 -1.48 18.01 2.45
C ASN A 60 -0.66 17.83 1.17
N PRO A 61 -1.06 18.43 0.03
CA PRO A 61 -0.32 18.32 -1.24
C PRO A 61 1.16 18.72 -1.14
N ASN A 62 1.52 19.72 -0.34
CA ASN A 62 2.90 20.18 -0.17
C ASN A 62 3.82 19.19 0.56
N GLU A 63 3.28 18.17 1.22
CA GLU A 63 4.06 17.11 1.87
C GLU A 63 4.45 15.99 0.90
N TRP A 64 3.91 16.01 -0.33
CA TRP A 64 4.19 15.03 -1.37
C TRP A 64 5.36 15.44 -2.26
N THR A 65 6.03 14.45 -2.85
CA THR A 65 7.01 14.73 -3.90
C THR A 65 6.32 15.23 -5.17
N PRO A 66 6.96 16.09 -5.99
CA PRO A 66 6.37 16.59 -7.24
C PRO A 66 5.90 15.46 -8.16
N ARG A 67 6.65 14.34 -8.21
CA ARG A 67 6.29 13.16 -9.00
C ARG A 67 5.00 12.49 -8.51
N ALA A 68 4.81 12.39 -7.19
CA ALA A 68 3.60 11.79 -6.62
C ALA A 68 2.38 12.67 -6.87
N LEU A 69 2.54 14.00 -6.76
CA LEU A 69 1.48 14.96 -7.08
C LEU A 69 1.00 14.82 -8.53
N ASP A 70 1.94 14.70 -9.47
CA ASP A 70 1.66 14.57 -10.90
C ASP A 70 0.97 13.24 -11.24
N VAL A 71 1.61 12.11 -10.88
CA VAL A 71 1.15 10.76 -11.24
C VAL A 71 -0.20 10.41 -10.59
N ALA A 72 -0.46 10.88 -9.37
CA ALA A 72 -1.70 10.58 -8.64
C ALA A 72 -2.71 11.74 -8.66
N HIS A 73 -2.42 12.83 -9.39
CA HIS A 73 -3.27 14.01 -9.52
C HIS A 73 -3.77 14.59 -8.17
N ILE A 74 -2.89 14.64 -7.17
CA ILE A 74 -3.23 15.09 -5.82
C ILE A 74 -3.29 16.62 -5.80
N LYS A 75 -4.50 17.18 -5.69
CA LYS A 75 -4.74 18.65 -5.67
C LYS A 75 -5.32 19.18 -4.37
N GLN A 76 -5.62 18.27 -3.43
CA GLN A 76 -6.23 18.57 -2.13
C GLN A 76 -5.64 17.64 -1.07
N PRO A 77 -5.85 17.92 0.22
CA PRO A 77 -5.47 16.98 1.27
C PRO A 77 -6.15 15.62 1.05
N ILE A 78 -5.39 14.54 1.22
CA ILE A 78 -5.88 13.16 1.04
C ILE A 78 -5.67 12.33 2.28
N TRP A 79 -6.61 11.43 2.54
CA TRP A 79 -6.51 10.49 3.64
C TRP A 79 -5.45 9.43 3.33
N GLY A 80 -4.60 9.17 4.30
CA GLY A 80 -3.60 8.12 4.29
C GLY A 80 -3.82 7.15 5.44
N ARG A 81 -3.58 5.88 5.19
CA ARG A 81 -3.51 4.82 6.19
C ARG A 81 -2.15 4.17 6.13
N ARG A 82 -1.56 3.90 7.29
CA ARG A 82 -0.37 3.07 7.45
C ARG A 82 -0.73 1.85 8.28
N THR A 83 -0.49 0.65 7.74
CA THR A 83 -0.77 -0.61 8.43
C THR A 83 0.50 -1.45 8.52
N VAL A 84 0.82 -1.90 9.73
CA VAL A 84 1.85 -2.92 9.97
C VAL A 84 1.16 -4.28 9.96
N TYR A 85 1.54 -5.12 9.01
CA TYR A 85 1.12 -6.52 8.96
C TYR A 85 2.26 -7.43 9.40
N ALA A 86 1.94 -8.59 9.95
CA ALA A 86 2.90 -9.66 10.20
C ALA A 86 2.42 -10.97 9.60
N ILE A 87 3.34 -11.74 9.01
CA ILE A 87 3.12 -13.13 8.59
C ILE A 87 4.21 -13.95 9.25
N LYS A 88 3.85 -14.92 10.10
CA LYS A 88 4.82 -15.74 10.87
C LYS A 88 5.85 -14.88 11.61
N HIS A 89 5.38 -13.87 12.34
CA HIS A 89 6.20 -12.90 13.08
C HIS A 89 7.16 -12.04 12.21
N ARG A 90 7.02 -12.06 10.88
CA ARG A 90 7.77 -11.19 9.97
C ARG A 90 6.91 -10.03 9.53
N GLN A 91 7.33 -8.83 9.90
CA GLN A 91 6.57 -7.62 9.66
C GLN A 91 6.75 -7.08 8.24
N MET A 92 5.73 -6.38 7.76
CA MET A 92 5.75 -5.54 6.57
C MET A 92 4.87 -4.30 6.80
N LEU A 93 5.22 -3.22 6.11
CA LEU A 93 4.48 -1.96 6.16
C LEU A 93 3.73 -1.74 4.86
N VAL A 94 2.45 -1.38 4.97
CA VAL A 94 1.60 -0.99 3.85
C VAL A 94 1.06 0.40 4.13
N SER A 95 1.42 1.36 3.29
CA SER A 95 0.83 2.69 3.27
C SER A 95 -0.11 2.80 2.08
N GLU A 96 -1.31 3.30 2.30
CA GLU A 96 -2.36 3.49 1.30
C GLU A 96 -2.86 4.93 1.40
N PHE A 97 -2.99 5.60 0.26
CA PHE A 97 -3.43 6.98 0.18
C PHE A 97 -4.61 7.06 -0.79
N PHE A 98 -5.73 7.54 -0.26
CA PHE A 98 -7.05 7.51 -0.89
C PHE A 98 -7.23 8.78 -1.71
N LEU A 99 -7.21 8.63 -3.04
CA LEU A 99 -7.32 9.73 -3.98
C LEU A 99 -8.76 10.24 -4.05
N PRO A 100 -8.99 11.50 -4.46
CA PRO A 100 -10.31 12.12 -4.40
C PRO A 100 -11.43 11.33 -5.11
N GLU A 101 -11.11 10.60 -6.18
CA GLU A 101 -12.08 9.82 -6.97
C GLU A 101 -12.59 8.54 -6.27
N ILE A 102 -12.04 8.16 -5.12
CA ILE A 102 -12.49 6.97 -4.38
C ILE A 102 -13.70 7.24 -3.47
N LEU A 103 -13.98 8.50 -3.16
CA LEU A 103 -15.04 8.95 -2.26
C LEU A 103 -16.28 9.43 -3.03
#